data_AF-A0A3B7L336-F1
#
_entry.id   AF-A0A3B7L336-F1
#
_cell.length_a   1.000
_cell.length_b   1.000
_cell.length_c   1.000
_cell.angle_alpha   90.00
_cell.angle_beta   90.00
_cell.angle_gamma   90.00
#
_symmetry.space_group_name_H-M   'P 1'
#
loop_
_entity.id
_entity.type
_entity.pdbx_description
1 polymer ?
#
loop_
_entity_poly.entity_id
_entity_poly.type
_entity_poly.pdbx_seq_one_letter_code
_entity_poly.pdbx_strand_id
1 'polypeptide(L)' 'MYQDPKRVRTKTTVYLDQYEADVITALANYLGLPKGEVMRQMLMKEARDVLGVDPAGLEPTIAEQAG' A
#
# COMPACT_ATOMS: atom_id res chain seq x y z
N MET A 1 -16.98 23.77 -7.99
CA MET A 1 -16.17 22.85 -7.16
C MET A 1 -14.79 22.75 -7.78
N TYR A 2 -13.80 23.42 -7.20
CA TYR A 2 -12.41 23.30 -7.62
C TYR A 2 -11.88 21.96 -7.08
N GLN A 3 -11.39 21.07 -7.94
CA GLN A 3 -10.66 19.90 -7.45
C GLN A 3 -9.38 20.42 -6.80
N ASP A 4 -9.24 20.19 -5.49
CA ASP A 4 -8.03 20.54 -4.75
C ASP A 4 -6.81 19.89 -5.44
N PRO A 5 -5.87 20.67 -6.00
CA PRO A 5 -4.71 20.14 -6.71
C PRO A 5 -3.77 19.36 -5.78
N LYS A 6 -3.90 19.46 -4.45
CA LYS A 6 -3.18 18.62 -3.49
C LYS A 6 -3.76 17.19 -3.39
N ARG A 7 -4.92 16.94 -4.00
CA ARG A 7 -5.60 15.65 -4.04
C ARG A 7 -5.46 14.91 -5.37
N VAL A 8 -4.41 15.21 -6.14
CA VAL A 8 -4.10 14.48 -7.37
C VAL A 8 -3.69 13.05 -6.99
N ARG A 9 -4.58 12.09 -7.27
CA ARG A 9 -4.28 10.67 -7.18
C ARG A 9 -3.44 10.29 -8.40
N THR A 10 -2.15 10.09 -8.21
CA THR A 10 -1.30 9.51 -9.26
C THR A 10 -1.68 8.04 -9.44
N LYS A 11 -2.02 7.66 -10.67
CA LYS A 11 -2.31 6.27 -11.03
C LYS A 11 -1.00 5.57 -11.38
N THR A 12 -0.83 4.35 -10.87
CA THR A 12 0.26 3.46 -11.23
C THR A 12 -0.35 2.19 -11.81
N THR A 13 0.18 1.75 -12.94
CA THR A 13 -0.26 0.53 -13.63
C THR A 13 0.89 -0.46 -13.64
N VAL A 14 0.60 -1.72 -13.35
CA VAL A 14 1.55 -2.83 -13.38
C VAL A 14 1.05 -3.83 -14.42
N TYR A 15 1.95 -4.35 -15.23
CA TYR A 15 1.65 -5.43 -16.17
C TYR A 15 1.86 -6.76 -15.45
N LEU A 16 0.87 -7.62 -15.54
CA LEU A 16 0.87 -8.95 -14.96
C LEU A 16 0.58 -9.95 -16.07
N ASP A 17 1.14 -11.15 -15.94
CA ASP A 17 0.71 -12.25 -16.76
C ASP A 17 -0.67 -12.79 -16.30
N GLN A 18 -1.21 -13.76 -17.05
CA GLN A 18 -2.52 -14.34 -16.76
C GLN A 18 -2.53 -15.07 -15.41
N TYR A 19 -1.46 -15.80 -15.10
CA TYR A 19 -1.35 -16.59 -13.87
C TYR A 19 -1.28 -15.68 -12.64
N GLU A 20 -0.45 -14.65 -12.67
CA GLU A 20 -0.31 -13.64 -11.63
C GLU A 20 -1.65 -12.91 -11.38
N ALA A 21 -2.35 -12.55 -12.45
CA ALA A 21 -3.66 -11.91 -12.35
C ALA A 21 -4.71 -12.83 -11.71
N ASP A 22 -4.69 -14.12 -12.03
CA ASP A 22 -5.62 -15.11 -11.47
C ASP A 22 -5.32 -15.37 -9.98
N VAL A 23 -4.05 -15.44 -9.59
CA VAL A 23 -3.64 -15.58 -8.18
C VAL A 23 -4.09 -14.38 -7.36
N ILE A 24 -3.87 -13.16 -7.83
CA ILE A 24 -4.31 -11.93 -7.13
C ILE A 24 -5.84 -11.89 -7.05
N THR A 25 -6.54 -12.32 -8.11
CA THR A 25 -8.00 -12.39 -8.11
C THR A 25 -8.52 -13.39 -7.08
N ALA A 26 -7.93 -14.59 -7.01
CA ALA A 26 -8.30 -15.60 -6.03
C ALA A 26 -8.09 -15.10 -4.59
N LEU A 27 -6.95 -14.44 -4.33
CA LEU A 27 -6.66 -13.86 -3.02
C LEU A 27 -7.64 -12.73 -2.65
N ALA A 28 -7.94 -11.84 -3.59
CA ALA A 28 -8.89 -10.76 -3.39
C ALA A 28 -10.29 -11.29 -3.07
N ASN A 29 -10.73 -12.34 -3.77
CA ASN A 29 -12.00 -13.00 -3.51
C ASN A 29 -12.02 -13.67 -2.13
N TYR A 30 -10.92 -14.32 -1.74
CA TYR A 30 -10.78 -14.95 -0.43
C TYR A 30 -10.87 -13.94 0.72
N LEU A 31 -10.24 -12.77 0.58
CA LEU A 31 -10.26 -11.71 1.58
C LEU A 31 -11.53 -10.84 1.53
N GLY A 32 -12.33 -10.94 0.46
CA GLY A 32 -13.48 -10.07 0.23
C GLY A 32 -13.11 -8.60 -0.05
N LEU A 33 -11.89 -8.35 -0.53
CA LEU A 33 -11.35 -7.01 -0.78
C LEU A 33 -11.22 -6.70 -2.28
N PRO A 34 -11.26 -5.42 -2.70
CA PRO A 34 -10.97 -5.06 -4.09
C PRO A 34 -9.52 -5.40 -4.47
N LYS A 35 -9.32 -5.90 -5.70
CA LYS A 35 -7.97 -6.26 -6.22
C LYS A 35 -6.92 -5.14 -6.04
N GLY A 36 -7.29 -3.91 -6.35
CA GLY A 36 -6.39 -2.76 -6.23
C GLY A 36 -5.95 -2.48 -4.79
N GLU A 37 -6.80 -2.81 -3.82
CA GLU A 37 -6.49 -2.68 -2.40
C GLU A 37 -5.51 -3.77 -1.94
N VAL A 38 -5.77 -5.02 -2.33
CA VAL A 38 -4.86 -6.15 -2.07
C VAL A 38 -3.46 -5.88 -2.64
N MET A 39 -3.40 -5.48 -3.92
CA MET A 39 -2.12 -5.14 -4.57
C MET A 39 -1.40 -4.01 -3.85
N ARG A 40 -2.11 -2.97 -3.40
CA ARG A 40 -1.51 -1.86 -2.65
C ARG A 40 -0.95 -2.31 -1.31
N GLN A 41 -1.68 -3.15 -0.56
CA GLN A 41 -1.23 -3.65 0.73
C GLN A 41 0.03 -4.51 0.58
N MET A 42 0.05 -5.41 -0.41
CA MET A 42 1.22 -6.24 -0.72
C MET A 42 2.43 -5.38 -1.10
N LEU A 43 2.25 -4.42 -2.01
CA LEU A 43 3.32 -3.53 -2.47
C LEU A 43 3.91 -2.69 -1.34
N MET A 44 3.04 -2.14 -0.47
CA MET A 44 3.48 -1.32 0.66
C MET A 44 4.12 -2.14 1.77
N LYS A 45 3.69 -3.39 1.96
CA LYS A 45 4.32 -4.33 2.88
C LYS A 45 5.75 -4.62 2.42
N GLU A 46 5.91 -5.07 1.18
CA GLU A 46 7.23 -5.40 0.63
C GLU A 46 8.16 -4.18 0.62
N ALA A 47 7.66 -3.01 0.23
CA ALA A 47 8.45 -1.78 0.25
C ALA A 47 8.97 -1.44 1.66
N ARG A 48 8.18 -1.67 2.71
CA ARG A 48 8.62 -1.44 4.10
C ARG A 48 9.68 -2.44 4.52
N ASP A 49 9.48 -3.71 4.19
CA ASP A 49 10.40 -4.80 4.50
C ASP A 49 11.76 -4.54 3.82
N VAL A 50 11.77 -4.12 2.55
CA VAL A 50 12.99 -3.74 1.80
C VAL A 50 13.66 -2.49 2.37
N LEU A 51 12.88 -1.50 2.81
CA LEU A 51 13.41 -0.28 3.41
C LEU A 51 13.91 -0.49 4.86
N GLY A 52 13.63 -1.66 5.48
CA GLY A 52 13.93 -1.91 6.89
C GLY A 52 13.13 -1.01 7.85
N VAL A 53 12.01 -0.49 7.38
CA VAL A 53 11.16 0.47 8.09
C VAL A 53 10.12 -0.34 8.87
N ASP A 54 10.44 -0.64 10.14
CA ASP A 54 9.46 -1.16 11.07
C ASP A 54 8.57 0.01 11.56
N PRO A 55 7.25 0.01 11.26
CA PRO A 55 6.36 1.05 11.80
C PRO A 55 6.36 1.13 13.33
N ALA A 56 6.68 0.03 14.04
CA ALA A 56 6.80 0.07 15.51
C ALA A 56 8.06 0.83 15.98
N GLY A 57 9.09 0.94 15.14
CA GLY A 57 10.29 1.76 15.40
C GLY A 57 10.18 3.21 14.94
N LEU A 58 9.05 3.58 14.31
CA LEU A 58 8.79 4.91 13.75
C LEU A 58 7.71 5.68 14.51
N GLU A 59 7.20 5.17 15.63
CA GLU A 59 6.52 6.04 16.59
C GLU A 59 7.58 6.96 17.20
N PRO A 60 7.63 8.27 16.88
CA PRO A 60 8.36 9.17 17.75
C PRO A 60 7.67 9.04 19.11
N THR A 61 8.36 8.45 20.07
CA THR A 61 7.92 8.51 21.46
C THR A 61 7.67 9.98 21.74
N ILE A 62 6.41 10.32 22.02
CA ILE A 62 5.92 11.68 22.24
C ILE A 62 6.72 12.39 23.35
N ALA A 63 7.51 11.64 24.12
CA ALA A 63 8.50 12.08 25.09
C ALA A 63 9.74 12.78 24.49
N GLU A 64 10.14 12.50 23.24
CA GLU A 64 11.38 13.01 22.64
C GLU A 64 11.21 14.40 21.99
N GLN A 65 9.96 14.84 21.74
CA GLN A 65 9.65 16.18 21.23
C GLN A 65 9.35 17.22 22.31
N ALA A 66 9.48 16.86 23.60
CA ALA A 66 9.24 17.75 24.74
C ALA A 66 10.52 18.12 25.50
N GLY A 67 11.63 18.32 24.76
CA GLY A 67 12.92 18.79 25.26
C GLY A 67 13.30 20.15 24.71
#